data_AF-A0A1S4FQ11-F1
#
_entry.id   AF-A0A1S4FQ11-F1
#
_cell.length_a   1.000
_cell.length_b   1.000
_cell.length_c   1.000
_cell.angle_alpha   90.00
_cell.angle_beta   90.00
_cell.angle_gamma   90.00
#
_symmetry.space_group_name_H-M   'P 1'
#
loop_
_entity.id
_entity.type
_entity.pdbx_description
1 polymer ?
#
loop_
_entity_poly.entity_id
_entity_poly.type
_entity_poly.pdbx_seq_one_letter_code
_entity_poly.pdbx_strand_id
1 'polypeptide(L)'
;MKCKNGCSGTCNASIKRERNDDHIPNIDGEGCYMKELPAPPETHPSIRWSACLSPNERVFYHQTLSSARRAAKFVTTGPIPHDSLDINLASQYNHSDELFKGKNDVVIQEETIGQATFRRLRNTRDLSPEKIIPLKHPLQIGGLQEKASPNTVKLMNTGPHTPLTNPGYSRQTGDGNFFNY
;
A
#
# COMPACT_ATOMS: atom_id res chain seq x y z
N MET A 1 22.04 21.91 28.40
CA MET A 1 21.16 20.83 27.90
C MET A 1 20.14 21.40 26.93
N LYS A 2 20.18 21.02 25.65
CA LYS A 2 19.13 21.37 24.66
C LYS A 2 18.31 20.11 24.40
N CYS A 3 17.10 20.05 24.97
CA CYS A 3 16.14 19.00 24.64
C CYS A 3 15.64 19.23 23.21
N LYS A 4 15.96 18.30 22.30
CA LYS A 4 15.31 18.23 20.99
C LYS A 4 13.98 17.52 21.20
N ASN A 5 12.89 18.28 21.21
CA ASN A 5 11.55 17.73 21.09
C ASN A 5 11.42 17.13 19.69
N GLY A 6 11.52 15.80 19.60
CA GLY A 6 11.13 15.07 18.41
C GLY A 6 9.61 15.09 18.31
N CYS A 7 9.07 16.00 17.51
CA CYS A 7 7.71 15.86 16.99
C CYS A 7 7.68 14.60 16.12
N SER A 8 7.23 13.48 16.68
CA SER A 8 6.74 12.34 15.93
C SER A 8 5.44 12.76 15.25
N GLY A 9 5.57 13.54 14.17
CA GLY A 9 4.46 13.81 13.27
C GLY A 9 4.08 12.52 12.57
N THR A 10 3.11 11.80 13.12
CA THR A 10 2.36 10.80 12.37
C THR A 10 1.64 11.54 11.26
N CYS A 11 2.21 11.52 10.06
CA CYS A 11 1.52 11.96 8.86
C CYS A 11 0.28 11.08 8.71
N ASN A 12 -0.88 11.64 9.06
CA ASN A 12 -2.18 11.04 8.75
C ASN A 12 -2.34 11.03 7.23
N ALA A 13 -1.75 10.02 6.59
CA ALA A 13 -1.91 9.81 5.18
C ALA A 13 -3.38 9.50 4.92
N SER A 14 -4.05 10.40 4.19
CA SER A 14 -5.48 10.30 3.90
C SER A 14 -5.77 8.99 3.17
N ILE A 15 -6.63 8.16 3.74
CA ILE A 15 -7.03 6.87 3.17
C ILE A 15 -7.83 7.15 1.89
N LYS A 16 -7.32 6.72 0.74
CA LYS A 16 -8.04 6.84 -0.53
C LYS A 16 -9.12 5.77 -0.59
N ARG A 17 -10.38 6.18 -0.77
CA ARG A 17 -11.51 5.26 -0.95
C ARG A 17 -11.83 5.11 -2.43
N GLU A 18 -11.89 3.89 -2.92
CA GLU A 18 -12.29 3.56 -4.29
C GLU A 18 -13.57 2.74 -4.28
N ARG A 19 -14.44 2.89 -5.29
CA ARG A 19 -15.62 2.03 -5.42
C ARG A 19 -15.17 0.58 -5.60
N ASN A 20 -15.86 -0.32 -4.89
CA ASN A 20 -15.65 -1.75 -5.11
C ASN A 20 -16.44 -2.20 -6.36
N ASP A 21 -15.72 -2.75 -7.32
CA ASP A 21 -16.27 -3.29 -8.57
C ASP A 21 -16.42 -4.83 -8.53
N ASP A 22 -16.03 -5.47 -7.42
CA ASP A 22 -16.14 -6.91 -7.22
C ASP A 22 -17.60 -7.34 -6.94
N HIS A 23 -17.86 -8.63 -7.14
CA HIS A 23 -19.18 -9.24 -6.91
C HIS A 23 -19.55 -9.33 -5.41
N ILE A 24 -18.55 -9.36 -4.51
CA ILE A 24 -18.73 -9.38 -3.06
C ILE A 24 -18.37 -8.01 -2.48
N PRO A 25 -19.20 -7.44 -1.59
CA PRO A 25 -18.89 -6.17 -0.95
C PRO A 25 -17.77 -6.34 0.08
N ASN A 26 -16.93 -5.32 0.22
CA ASN A 26 -15.88 -5.31 1.24
C ASN A 26 -16.51 -4.99 2.62
N ILE A 27 -16.68 -6.01 3.45
CA ILE A 27 -17.25 -5.92 4.80
C ILE A 27 -16.36 -6.59 5.85
N ASP A 28 -15.09 -6.77 5.54
CA ASP A 28 -14.16 -7.54 6.39
C ASP A 28 -13.96 -6.90 7.77
N GLY A 29 -14.19 -5.59 7.89
CA GLY A 29 -14.18 -4.86 9.17
C GLY A 29 -15.45 -5.04 10.01
N GLU A 30 -16.55 -5.51 9.44
CA GLU A 30 -17.84 -5.69 10.14
C GLU A 30 -18.03 -7.12 10.65
N GLY A 31 -17.36 -8.11 10.05
CA GLY A 31 -17.67 -9.51 10.27
C GLY A 31 -17.00 -10.46 9.28
N CYS A 32 -17.32 -11.74 9.41
CA CYS A 32 -16.84 -12.80 8.53
C CYS A 32 -17.99 -13.72 8.11
N TYR A 33 -17.85 -14.35 6.93
CA TYR A 33 -18.80 -15.37 6.49
C TYR A 33 -18.36 -16.75 7.00
N MET A 34 -19.28 -17.49 7.62
CA MET A 34 -19.07 -18.89 8.01
C MET A 34 -18.93 -19.83 6.81
N LYS A 35 -19.49 -19.46 5.66
CA LYS A 35 -19.37 -20.21 4.41
C LYS A 35 -19.11 -19.24 3.27
N GLU A 36 -18.26 -19.67 2.36
CA GLU A 36 -18.05 -18.98 1.09
C GLU A 36 -19.35 -18.78 0.32
N LEU A 37 -19.47 -17.59 -0.24
CA LEU A 37 -20.56 -17.22 -1.12
C LEU A 37 -20.32 -17.81 -2.53
N PRO A 38 -21.38 -18.02 -3.32
CA PRO A 38 -21.22 -18.43 -4.71
C PRO A 38 -20.36 -17.42 -5.48
N ALA A 39 -19.32 -17.89 -6.13
CA ALA A 39 -18.45 -17.09 -6.97
C ALA A 39 -18.83 -17.24 -8.46
N PRO A 40 -18.76 -16.15 -9.25
CA PRO A 40 -18.93 -16.23 -10.69
C PRO A 40 -17.77 -17.02 -11.33
N PRO A 41 -17.95 -17.52 -12.56
CA PRO A 41 -16.88 -18.14 -13.34
C PRO A 41 -15.68 -17.20 -13.51
N GLU A 42 -14.47 -17.77 -13.59
CA GLU A 42 -13.26 -16.99 -13.80
C GLU A 42 -13.28 -16.29 -15.16
N THR A 43 -12.99 -14.99 -15.15
CA THR A 43 -12.88 -14.15 -16.35
C THR A 43 -11.47 -13.60 -16.50
N HIS A 44 -11.11 -13.16 -17.71
CA HIS A 44 -9.83 -12.50 -17.93
C HIS A 44 -9.67 -11.26 -17.02
N PRO A 45 -8.48 -10.97 -16.45
CA PRO A 45 -8.29 -9.90 -15.46
C PRO A 45 -8.68 -8.49 -15.92
N SER A 46 -8.66 -8.23 -17.23
CA SER A 46 -9.04 -6.93 -17.80
C SER A 46 -10.55 -6.75 -17.99
N ILE A 47 -11.34 -7.81 -17.81
CA ILE A 47 -12.79 -7.81 -18.04
C ILE A 47 -13.48 -7.86 -16.68
N ARG A 48 -14.55 -7.07 -16.52
CA ARG A 48 -15.40 -7.13 -15.33
C ARG A 48 -16.03 -8.50 -15.19
N TRP A 49 -16.08 -9.02 -13.97
CA TRP A 49 -16.65 -10.32 -13.63
C TRP A 49 -18.09 -10.53 -14.16
N SER A 50 -18.86 -9.45 -14.34
CA SER A 50 -20.26 -9.48 -14.78
C SER A 50 -20.47 -9.37 -16.29
N ALA A 51 -19.42 -9.11 -17.08
CA ALA A 51 -19.56 -8.77 -18.50
C ALA A 51 -20.05 -9.96 -19.36
N CYS A 52 -19.65 -11.18 -19.02
CA CYS A 52 -19.99 -12.40 -19.76
C CYS A 52 -21.19 -13.15 -19.15
N LEU A 53 -21.86 -12.59 -18.15
CA LEU A 53 -22.94 -13.24 -17.43
C LEU A 53 -24.32 -12.74 -17.89
N SER A 54 -25.27 -13.67 -17.92
CA SER A 54 -26.68 -13.33 -18.15
C SER A 54 -27.23 -12.48 -16.99
N PRO A 55 -28.28 -11.66 -17.20
CA PRO A 55 -28.81 -10.78 -16.17
C PRO A 55 -29.20 -11.49 -14.86
N ASN A 56 -29.77 -12.69 -14.93
CA ASN A 56 -30.14 -13.50 -13.77
C ASN A 56 -28.90 -14.01 -12.99
N GLU A 57 -27.86 -14.45 -13.70
CA GLU A 57 -26.60 -14.85 -13.06
C GLU A 57 -25.93 -13.67 -12.38
N ARG A 58 -25.95 -12.47 -13.00
CA ARG A 58 -25.41 -11.25 -12.40
C ARG A 58 -26.09 -10.92 -11.07
N VAL A 59 -27.41 -11.04 -11.00
CA VAL A 59 -28.16 -10.81 -9.75
C VAL A 59 -27.86 -11.88 -8.71
N PHE A 60 -27.67 -13.13 -9.12
CA PHE A 60 -27.35 -14.24 -8.23
C PHE A 60 -25.97 -14.08 -7.58
N TYR A 61 -24.94 -13.74 -8.36
CA TYR A 61 -23.57 -13.61 -7.87
C TYR A 61 -23.28 -12.25 -7.19
N HIS A 62 -23.94 -11.17 -7.61
CA HIS A 62 -23.70 -9.85 -7.02
C HIS A 62 -24.35 -9.70 -5.65
N GLN A 63 -23.53 -9.44 -4.64
CA GLN A 63 -24.00 -9.10 -3.31
C GLN A 63 -23.92 -7.60 -3.05
N THR A 64 -24.97 -7.06 -2.45
CA THR A 64 -25.01 -5.69 -1.92
C THR A 64 -24.61 -5.69 -0.45
N LEU A 65 -24.20 -4.55 0.10
CA LEU A 65 -23.95 -4.43 1.55
C LEU A 65 -25.13 -4.92 2.39
N SER A 66 -26.36 -4.59 1.97
CA SER A 66 -27.58 -4.99 2.69
C SER A 66 -27.88 -6.48 2.60
N SER A 67 -27.66 -7.12 1.43
CA SER A 67 -27.86 -8.56 1.28
C SER A 67 -26.80 -9.35 2.02
N ALA A 68 -25.55 -8.89 1.96
CA ALA A 68 -24.42 -9.42 2.69
C ALA A 68 -24.65 -9.44 4.21
N ARG A 69 -25.03 -8.29 4.79
CA ARG A 69 -25.31 -8.17 6.25
C ARG A 69 -26.45 -9.04 6.74
N ARG A 70 -27.46 -9.26 5.90
CA ARG A 70 -28.62 -10.10 6.22
C ARG A 70 -28.41 -11.58 5.90
N ALA A 71 -27.27 -11.94 5.32
CA ALA A 71 -26.99 -13.33 5.00
C ALA A 71 -26.90 -14.13 6.30
N ALA A 72 -27.63 -15.25 6.38
CA ALA A 72 -27.66 -16.09 7.58
C ALA A 72 -26.29 -16.65 8.00
N LYS A 73 -25.33 -16.63 7.08
CA LYS A 73 -23.96 -17.13 7.28
C LYS A 73 -22.98 -16.02 7.61
N PHE A 74 -23.41 -14.76 7.66
CA PHE A 74 -22.57 -13.63 8.03
C PHE A 74 -22.60 -13.47 9.55
N VAL A 75 -21.42 -13.56 10.16
CA VAL A 75 -21.22 -13.34 11.60
C VAL A 75 -20.58 -12.00 11.76
N THR A 76 -21.29 -11.11 12.41
CA THR A 76 -20.82 -9.76 12.70
C THR A 76 -19.81 -9.78 13.83
N THR A 77 -18.67 -9.11 13.67
CA THR A 77 -17.61 -8.98 14.66
C THR A 77 -17.38 -7.49 14.94
N GLY A 78 -17.85 -6.99 16.07
CA GLY A 78 -17.66 -5.59 16.45
C GLY A 78 -18.68 -5.10 17.49
N PRO A 79 -18.56 -3.85 17.94
CA PRO A 79 -19.52 -3.20 18.82
C PRO A 79 -20.76 -2.76 18.03
N ILE A 80 -21.57 -3.73 17.60
CA ILE A 80 -22.77 -3.47 16.82
C ILE A 80 -23.88 -2.98 17.75
N PRO A 81 -24.56 -1.87 17.42
CA PRO A 81 -25.68 -1.41 18.21
C PRO A 81 -26.81 -2.42 18.15
N HIS A 82 -27.30 -2.83 19.32
CA HIS A 82 -28.41 -3.78 19.46
C HIS A 82 -29.75 -3.08 19.57
N ASP A 83 -29.78 -1.85 20.10
CA ASP A 83 -31.00 -1.08 20.29
C ASP A 83 -30.85 0.39 19.87
N SER A 84 -31.91 1.17 20.06
CA SER A 84 -31.91 2.60 19.76
C SER A 84 -31.01 3.42 20.68
N LEU A 85 -30.74 2.95 21.90
CA LEU A 85 -29.87 3.65 22.84
C LEU A 85 -28.42 3.53 22.37
N ASP A 86 -27.98 2.35 21.95
CA ASP A 86 -26.64 2.13 21.41
C ASP A 86 -26.36 3.02 20.20
N ILE A 87 -27.34 3.19 19.32
CA ILE A 87 -27.24 4.09 18.15
C ILE A 87 -27.01 5.54 18.59
N ASN A 88 -27.71 5.99 19.64
CA ASN A 88 -27.54 7.35 20.16
C ASN A 88 -26.20 7.52 20.89
N LEU A 89 -25.75 6.48 21.61
CA LEU A 89 -24.45 6.47 22.29
C LEU A 89 -23.27 6.45 21.31
N ALA A 90 -23.45 5.89 20.11
CA ALA A 90 -22.47 5.90 19.03
C ALA A 90 -22.44 7.23 18.23
N SER A 91 -23.33 8.17 18.54
CA SER A 91 -23.30 9.49 17.91
C SER A 91 -22.08 10.30 18.34
N GLN A 92 -21.73 11.31 17.54
CA GLN A 92 -20.64 12.24 17.86
C GLN A 92 -20.97 13.19 19.04
N TYR A 93 -22.19 13.14 19.57
CA TYR A 93 -22.66 14.13 20.52
C TYR A 93 -21.95 14.05 21.88
N ASN A 94 -21.22 15.11 22.22
CA ASN A 94 -20.68 15.33 23.55
C ASN A 94 -21.22 16.66 24.12
N HIS A 95 -21.97 16.57 25.22
CA HIS A 95 -22.53 17.75 25.89
C HIS A 95 -21.49 18.60 26.61
N SER A 96 -20.34 18.02 26.99
CA SER A 96 -19.29 18.74 27.71
C SER A 96 -18.50 19.71 26.84
N ASP A 97 -18.48 19.50 25.52
CA ASP A 97 -17.64 20.27 24.60
C ASP A 97 -18.35 21.51 24.04
N GLU A 98 -19.69 21.52 24.01
CA GLU A 98 -20.46 22.58 23.35
C GLU A 98 -21.89 22.74 23.91
N LEU A 99 -22.30 23.99 24.14
CA LEU A 99 -23.58 24.33 24.78
C LEU A 99 -24.79 24.38 23.82
N PHE A 100 -24.56 24.59 22.51
CA PHE A 100 -25.61 24.86 21.52
C PHE A 100 -25.50 24.00 20.25
N LYS A 101 -25.44 22.68 20.42
CA LYS A 101 -25.49 21.74 19.29
C LYS A 101 -26.83 21.78 18.55
N GLY A 102 -26.80 21.54 17.25
CA GLY A 102 -28.00 21.34 16.46
C GLY A 102 -28.68 20.01 16.78
N LYS A 103 -29.98 19.90 16.50
CA LYS A 103 -30.73 18.64 16.68
C LYS A 103 -30.12 17.47 15.90
N ASN A 104 -29.50 17.77 14.76
CA ASN A 104 -28.88 16.76 13.91
C ASN A 104 -27.61 16.17 14.55
N ASP A 105 -26.89 16.94 15.35
CA ASP A 105 -25.61 16.50 15.94
C ASP A 105 -25.79 15.35 16.94
N VAL A 106 -26.99 15.22 17.51
CA VAL A 106 -27.39 14.13 18.42
C VAL A 106 -27.45 12.77 17.73
N VAL A 107 -27.67 12.74 16.42
CA VAL A 107 -27.85 11.50 15.65
C VAL A 107 -26.74 11.27 14.62
N ILE A 108 -25.89 12.26 14.38
CA ILE A 108 -24.75 12.13 13.47
C ILE A 108 -23.79 11.09 14.01
N GLN A 109 -23.51 10.09 13.17
CA GLN A 109 -22.56 9.02 13.44
C GLN A 109 -21.20 9.36 12.83
N GLU A 110 -20.13 8.89 13.45
CA GLU A 110 -18.74 9.12 13.01
C GLU A 110 -18.50 8.73 11.53
N GLU A 111 -19.05 7.61 11.08
CA GLU A 111 -18.90 7.20 9.67
C GLU A 111 -19.56 8.16 8.67
N THR A 112 -20.55 8.95 9.10
CA THR A 112 -21.25 9.91 8.23
C THR A 112 -20.35 11.10 7.88
N ILE A 113 -19.48 11.49 8.81
CA ILE A 113 -18.47 12.52 8.63
C ILE A 113 -17.14 11.96 8.08
N GLY A 114 -17.13 10.68 7.71
CA GLY A 114 -16.01 10.02 7.05
C GLY A 114 -14.97 9.42 8.00
N GLN A 115 -15.17 9.49 9.31
CA GLN A 115 -14.33 8.78 10.28
C GLN A 115 -14.48 7.26 10.10
N ALA A 116 -13.43 6.53 10.44
CA ALA A 116 -13.39 5.08 10.27
C ALA A 116 -14.00 4.40 11.50
N THR A 117 -15.15 3.77 11.31
CA THR A 117 -15.79 2.90 12.32
C THR A 117 -15.84 1.47 11.81
N PHE A 118 -16.39 0.56 12.62
CA PHE A 118 -16.64 -0.82 12.18
C PHE A 118 -17.62 -0.88 11.00
N ARG A 119 -18.60 0.04 10.92
CA ARG A 119 -19.69 0.02 9.94
C ARG A 119 -19.32 0.75 8.65
N ARG A 120 -19.58 0.12 7.50
CA ARG A 120 -19.28 0.68 6.18
C ARG A 120 -20.51 1.20 5.44
N LEU A 121 -20.60 2.50 5.21
CA LEU A 121 -21.81 3.09 4.58
C LEU A 121 -21.91 2.85 3.07
N ARG A 122 -20.79 2.67 2.37
CA ARG A 122 -20.73 2.53 0.91
C ARG A 122 -19.87 1.33 0.53
N ASN A 123 -20.20 0.66 -0.58
CA ASN A 123 -19.37 -0.42 -1.11
C ASN A 123 -18.11 0.16 -1.76
N THR A 124 -17.16 0.56 -0.92
CA THR A 124 -15.84 1.06 -1.31
C THR A 124 -14.78 0.15 -0.73
N ARG A 125 -13.57 0.19 -1.26
CA ARG A 125 -12.36 -0.38 -0.66
C ARG A 125 -11.44 0.75 -0.21
N ASP A 126 -10.81 0.56 0.93
CA ASP A 126 -9.84 1.50 1.47
C ASP A 126 -8.45 1.10 0.96
N LEU A 127 -7.83 2.00 0.19
CA LEU A 127 -6.47 1.81 -0.30
C LEU A 127 -5.53 2.37 0.76
N SER A 128 -4.78 1.48 1.42
CA SER A 128 -3.71 1.92 2.30
C SER A 128 -2.66 2.65 1.45
N PRO A 129 -2.27 3.87 1.83
CA PRO A 129 -1.16 4.53 1.15
C PRO A 129 0.07 3.65 1.26
N GLU A 130 0.85 3.55 0.18
CA GLU A 130 2.10 2.81 0.20
C GLU A 130 2.97 3.37 1.33
N LYS A 131 3.33 2.50 2.27
CA LYS A 131 4.27 2.86 3.33
C LYS A 131 5.61 3.07 2.65
N ILE A 132 5.99 4.33 2.45
CA ILE A 132 7.35 4.66 2.04
C ILE A 132 8.24 4.23 3.21
N ILE A 133 8.87 3.07 3.10
CA ILE A 133 9.85 2.61 4.08
C ILE A 133 11.09 3.46 3.82
N PRO A 134 11.45 4.42 4.69
CA PRO A 134 12.68 5.16 4.48
C PRO A 134 13.82 4.15 4.59
N LEU A 135 14.60 4.01 3.51
CA LEU A 135 15.84 3.24 3.58
C LEU A 135 16.69 3.90 4.66
N LYS A 136 16.92 3.20 5.77
CA LYS A 136 17.63 3.73 6.96
C LYS A 136 19.09 4.13 6.68
N HIS A 137 19.57 3.89 5.47
CA HIS A 137 20.89 4.22 4.98
C HIS A 137 20.74 4.85 3.59
N PRO A 138 21.55 5.87 3.25
CA PRO A 138 21.56 6.41 1.90
C PRO A 138 21.96 5.30 0.93
N LEU A 139 21.12 5.01 -0.04
CA LEU A 139 21.45 4.09 -1.13
C LEU A 139 22.54 4.75 -1.97
N GLN A 140 23.80 4.37 -1.77
CA GLN A 140 24.87 4.74 -2.69
C GLN A 140 24.77 3.82 -3.91
N ILE A 141 24.06 4.28 -4.94
CA ILE A 141 24.06 3.61 -6.25
C ILE A 141 25.43 3.85 -6.87
N GLY A 142 26.35 2.91 -6.67
CA GLY A 142 27.63 2.88 -7.38
C GLY A 142 27.40 2.44 -8.83
N GLY A 143 27.89 3.25 -9.77
CA GLY A 143 28.00 2.91 -11.19
C GLY A 143 29.36 3.40 -11.71
N LEU A 144 29.84 2.81 -12.81
CA LEU A 144 31.00 3.33 -13.52
C LEU A 144 30.68 4.76 -13.99
N GLN A 145 31.30 5.76 -13.38
CA GLN A 145 31.16 7.16 -13.81
C GLN A 145 31.82 7.42 -15.16
N GLU A 146 32.74 6.54 -15.55
CA GLU A 146 33.47 6.60 -16.81
C GLU A 146 33.42 5.24 -17.51
N LYS A 147 33.41 5.23 -18.85
CA LYS A 147 33.59 3.99 -19.62
C LYS A 147 35.09 3.70 -19.81
N ALA A 148 35.82 3.56 -18.71
CA ALA A 148 37.21 3.13 -18.78
C ALA A 148 37.28 1.66 -19.17
N SER A 149 38.15 1.33 -20.13
CA SER A 149 38.44 -0.06 -20.47
C SER A 149 39.03 -0.76 -19.24
N PRO A 150 38.66 -2.03 -18.96
CA PRO A 150 39.28 -2.81 -17.87
C PRO A 150 40.82 -2.87 -17.97
N ASN A 151 41.36 -2.69 -19.18
CA ASN A 151 42.80 -2.71 -19.46
C ASN A 151 43.52 -1.39 -19.15
N THR A 152 42.79 -0.33 -18.79
CA THR A 152 43.31 1.00 -18.42
C THR A 152 43.55 1.13 -16.92
N VAL A 153 43.04 0.21 -16.10
CA VAL A 153 43.18 0.27 -14.64
C VAL A 153 44.60 -0.14 -14.24
N LYS A 154 45.29 0.73 -13.48
CA LYS A 154 46.61 0.43 -12.91
C LYS A 154 46.46 -0.57 -11.77
N LEU A 155 46.73 -1.85 -12.04
CA LEU A 155 46.48 -2.98 -11.12
C LEU A 155 47.53 -3.15 -10.00
N MET A 156 48.58 -2.32 -9.92
CA MET A 156 49.63 -2.47 -8.92
C MET A 156 49.94 -1.17 -8.16
N ASN A 157 50.09 -1.31 -6.85
CA ASN A 157 50.73 -0.30 -5.99
C ASN A 157 52.22 -0.23 -6.37
N THR A 158 52.62 0.86 -7.01
CA THR A 158 53.99 1.03 -7.50
C THR A 158 54.92 1.45 -6.36
N GLY A 159 56.01 0.70 -6.17
CA GLY A 159 57.13 1.10 -5.32
C GLY A 159 58.12 2.02 -6.07
N PRO A 160 59.05 2.71 -5.38
CA PRO A 160 59.94 3.72 -5.97
C PRO A 160 60.80 3.23 -7.15
N HIS A 161 61.01 1.92 -7.28
CA HIS A 161 61.87 1.32 -8.29
C HIS A 161 61.19 0.21 -9.12
N THR A 162 59.86 0.16 -9.14
CA THR A 162 59.13 -0.72 -10.07
C THR A 162 58.75 0.06 -11.33
N PRO A 163 59.09 -0.41 -12.55
CA PRO A 163 58.70 0.29 -13.78
C PRO A 163 57.18 0.51 -13.82
N LEU A 164 56.80 1.77 -14.02
CA LEU A 164 55.44 2.30 -13.86
C LEU A 164 54.56 2.16 -15.12
N THR A 165 55.11 1.63 -16.20
CA THR A 165 54.42 1.44 -17.47
C THR A 165 54.14 -0.03 -17.70
N ASN A 166 52.93 -0.35 -18.16
CA ASN A 166 52.63 -1.67 -18.70
C ASN A 166 53.58 -1.88 -19.88
N PRO A 167 54.52 -2.85 -19.86
CA PRO A 167 55.44 -3.04 -20.97
C PRO A 167 54.58 -3.48 -22.15
N GLY A 168 54.26 -2.53 -23.02
CA GLY A 168 53.48 -2.79 -24.21
C GLY A 168 54.17 -3.90 -25.00
N TYR A 169 53.38 -4.77 -25.61
CA TYR A 169 53.82 -5.89 -26.45
C TYR A 169 54.52 -5.45 -27.76
N SER A 170 55.19 -4.29 -27.78
CA SER A 170 55.94 -3.84 -28.94
C SER A 170 57.27 -4.60 -29.01
N ARG A 171 57.54 -5.16 -30.18
CA ARG A 171 58.73 -5.96 -30.46
C ARG A 171 59.74 -5.12 -31.23
N GLN A 172 61.03 -5.35 -31.00
CA GLN A 172 62.08 -4.75 -31.82
C GLN A 172 61.94 -5.24 -33.27
N THR A 173 62.01 -4.31 -34.22
CA THR A 173 61.74 -4.58 -35.64
C THR A 173 62.72 -5.56 -36.29
N GLY A 174 63.92 -5.74 -35.71
CA GLY A 174 64.94 -6.67 -36.20
C GLY A 174 64.70 -8.13 -35.77
N ASP A 175 64.63 -8.38 -34.47
CA ASP A 175 64.69 -9.75 -33.92
C ASP A 175 63.41 -10.19 -33.19
N GLY A 176 62.38 -9.34 -33.14
CA GLY A 176 61.10 -9.69 -32.53
C GLY A 176 61.11 -9.80 -31.00
N ASN A 177 62.23 -9.53 -30.34
CA ASN A 177 62.34 -9.51 -28.87
C ASN A 177 61.69 -8.25 -28.26
N PHE A 178 61.27 -8.36 -27.00
CA PHE A 178 60.65 -7.25 -26.27
C PHE A 178 61.69 -6.23 -25.79
N PHE A 179 61.30 -4.97 -25.73
CA PHE A 179 62.10 -3.93 -25.09
C PHE A 179 62.08 -4.12 -23.57
N ASN A 180 63.23 -4.39 -22.97
CA ASN A 180 63.41 -4.29 -21.53
C ASN A 180 63.94 -2.88 -21.22
N TYR A 181 63.13 -2.05 -20.59
CA TYR A 181 63.53 -0.77 -20.02
C TYR A 181 63.71 -0.89 -18.51
#